data_AF-A0A7C3CGX9-F1
#
_entry.id   AF-A0A7C3CGX9-F1
#
_cell.length_a   1.000
_cell.length_b   1.000
_cell.length_c   1.000
_cell.angle_alpha   90.00
_cell.angle_beta   90.00
_cell.angle_gamma   90.00
#
_symmetry.space_group_name_H-M   'P 1'
#
loop_
_entity.id
_entity.type
_entity.pdbx_description
1 polymer ?
#
loop_
_entity_poly.entity_id
_entity_poly.type
_entity_poly.pdbx_seq_one_letter_code
_entity_poly.pdbx_strand_id
1 'polypeptide(L)'
;VSLIVPELIKNGAYTYPFLGLSFINEFNKQIILEQSGIDTQFGAYVGRAVSGGPADQAGIIGSRADGFGGDLIIALDGQPIKDFDDLNAFLVFNSKPGDVIEATVLRDGKEVTLEITLGARP
;
A
#
# COMPACT_ATOMS: atom_id res chain seq x y z
N VAL A 1 16.59 -11.79 -11.34
CA VAL A 1 17.66 -12.24 -10.42
C VAL A 1 17.06 -12.32 -9.02
N SER A 2 17.01 -13.52 -8.45
CA SER A 2 16.17 -13.89 -7.30
C SER A 2 16.73 -13.40 -5.96
N LEU A 3 16.19 -12.30 -5.45
CA LEU A 3 16.55 -11.72 -4.14
C LEU A 3 16.19 -12.61 -2.93
N ILE A 4 15.34 -13.62 -3.15
CA ILE A 4 14.79 -14.49 -2.09
C ILE A 4 15.79 -15.59 -1.67
N VAL A 5 16.62 -16.06 -2.61
CA VAL A 5 17.52 -17.21 -2.38
C VAL A 5 18.64 -16.90 -1.37
N PRO A 6 19.30 -15.72 -1.40
CA PRO A 6 20.36 -15.41 -0.43
C PRO A 6 19.85 -15.32 1.02
N GLU A 7 18.63 -14.82 1.24
CA GLU A 7 18.07 -14.64 2.59
C GLU A 7 17.65 -15.98 3.24
N LEU A 8 17.08 -16.88 2.44
CA LEU A 8 16.75 -18.25 2.87
C LEU A 8 17.98 -19.03 3.30
N ILE A 9 19.11 -18.85 2.59
CA ILE A 9 20.38 -19.51 2.90
C ILE A 9 20.99 -18.98 4.20
N LYS A 10 20.76 -17.69 4.53
CA LYS A 10 21.43 -17.03 5.66
C LYS A 10 20.65 -17.10 6.98
N ASN A 11 19.32 -16.99 6.92
CA ASN A 11 18.48 -16.86 8.11
C ASN A 11 17.38 -17.94 8.23
N GLY A 12 17.19 -18.78 7.20
CA GLY A 12 16.14 -19.80 7.18
C GLY A 12 14.71 -19.28 6.99
N ALA A 13 14.50 -17.95 6.94
CA ALA A 13 13.23 -17.28 6.70
C ALA A 13 13.44 -15.92 6.01
N TYR A 14 12.49 -15.50 5.17
CA TYR A 14 12.47 -14.17 4.52
C TYR A 14 11.49 -13.27 5.27
N THR A 15 11.97 -12.17 5.85
CA THR A 15 11.12 -11.23 6.59
C THR A 15 10.46 -10.27 5.61
N TYR A 16 9.17 -10.45 5.36
CA TYR A 16 8.42 -9.57 4.46
C TYR A 16 8.20 -8.19 5.09
N PRO A 17 8.39 -7.09 4.33
CA PRO A 17 7.96 -5.77 4.75
C PRO A 17 6.44 -5.71 4.94
N PHE A 18 6.00 -4.97 5.93
CA PHE A 18 4.60 -4.88 6.35
C PHE A 18 4.15 -3.44 6.46
N LEU A 19 3.11 -3.08 5.69
CA LEU A 19 2.42 -1.78 5.78
C LEU A 19 1.26 -1.79 6.77
N GLY A 20 0.66 -2.96 7.04
CA GLY A 20 -0.57 -3.03 7.84
C GLY A 20 -1.81 -2.52 7.12
N LEU A 21 -1.90 -2.74 5.81
CA LEU A 21 -3.05 -2.38 4.99
C LEU A 21 -3.76 -3.63 4.44
N SER A 22 -5.08 -3.55 4.34
CA SER A 22 -5.87 -4.41 3.46
C SER A 22 -6.44 -3.59 2.33
N PHE A 23 -6.56 -4.18 1.15
CA PHE A 23 -7.02 -3.51 -0.05
C PHE A 23 -8.38 -4.02 -0.49
N ILE A 24 -9.16 -3.14 -1.14
CA ILE A 24 -10.37 -3.53 -1.83
C ILE A 24 -9.97 -4.24 -3.13
N ASN A 25 -10.71 -5.29 -3.51
CA ASN A 25 -10.46 -5.99 -4.76
C ASN A 25 -10.71 -5.08 -5.99
N GLU A 26 -10.11 -5.44 -7.12
CA GLU A 26 -10.18 -4.63 -8.35
C GLU A 26 -11.62 -4.38 -8.82
N PHE A 27 -12.49 -5.39 -8.71
CA PHE A 27 -13.88 -5.26 -9.14
C PHE A 27 -14.64 -4.19 -8.34
N ASN A 28 -14.56 -4.23 -7.01
CA ASN A 28 -15.23 -3.24 -6.16
C ASN A 28 -14.54 -1.87 -6.23
N LYS A 29 -13.21 -1.84 -6.40
CA LYS A 29 -12.45 -0.60 -6.59
C LYS A 29 -13.03 0.22 -7.73
N GLN A 30 -13.21 -0.38 -8.92
CA GLN A 30 -13.69 0.36 -10.09
C GLN A 30 -15.07 1.00 -9.84
N ILE A 31 -15.99 0.25 -9.21
CA ILE A 31 -17.32 0.76 -8.85
C ILE A 31 -17.21 1.96 -7.90
N ILE A 32 -16.34 1.89 -6.89
CA ILE A 32 -16.16 2.97 -5.90
C ILE A 32 -15.55 4.21 -6.56
N LEU A 33 -14.55 4.05 -7.43
CA LEU A 33 -13.89 5.17 -8.12
C LEU A 33 -14.86 5.91 -9.05
N GLU A 34 -15.63 5.16 -9.86
CA GLU A 34 -16.67 5.71 -10.74
C GLU A 34 -17.71 6.51 -9.94
N GLN A 35 -18.18 5.96 -8.82
CA GLN A 35 -19.19 6.61 -7.98
C GLN A 35 -18.64 7.79 -7.18
N SER A 36 -17.33 7.82 -6.93
CA SER A 36 -16.65 8.92 -6.24
C SER A 36 -16.19 10.04 -7.19
N GLY A 37 -16.41 9.88 -8.50
CA GLY A 37 -15.96 10.84 -9.52
C GLY A 37 -14.43 10.93 -9.64
N ILE A 38 -13.72 9.87 -9.24
CA ILE A 38 -12.26 9.81 -9.31
C ILE A 38 -11.88 9.28 -10.69
N ASP A 39 -11.27 10.14 -11.51
CA ASP A 39 -10.85 9.81 -12.88
C ASP A 39 -9.45 9.18 -12.89
N THR A 40 -9.30 8.05 -12.22
CA THR A 40 -8.13 7.17 -12.37
C THR A 40 -8.56 5.71 -12.33
N GLN A 41 -7.97 4.90 -13.20
CA GLN A 41 -8.14 3.44 -13.21
C GLN A 41 -7.04 2.72 -12.43
N PHE A 42 -6.03 3.47 -11.99
CA PHE A 42 -4.79 2.99 -11.42
C PHE A 42 -4.70 3.34 -9.93
N GLY A 43 -4.06 2.45 -9.18
CA GLY A 43 -3.80 2.57 -7.76
C GLY A 43 -4.36 1.41 -6.95
N ALA A 44 -3.88 1.29 -5.72
CA ALA A 44 -4.31 0.30 -4.75
C ALA A 44 -5.23 0.95 -3.71
N TYR A 45 -6.52 0.61 -3.74
CA TYR A 45 -7.54 1.24 -2.89
C TYR A 45 -7.52 0.65 -1.48
N VAL A 46 -7.30 1.49 -0.47
CA VAL A 46 -7.13 1.04 0.91
C VAL A 46 -8.49 0.72 1.51
N GLY A 47 -8.72 -0.56 1.79
CA GLY A 47 -9.93 -1.03 2.48
C GLY A 47 -9.87 -0.88 3.99
N ARG A 48 -8.70 -1.08 4.60
CA ARG A 48 -8.52 -0.92 6.06
C ARG A 48 -7.05 -0.71 6.39
N ALA A 49 -6.79 0.21 7.33
CA ALA A 49 -5.52 0.29 8.04
C ALA A 49 -5.63 -0.47 9.38
N VAL A 50 -4.65 -1.33 9.67
CA VAL A 50 -4.54 -2.02 10.95
C VAL A 50 -4.20 -0.99 12.02
N SER A 51 -5.06 -0.86 13.04
CA SER A 51 -4.86 0.12 14.10
C SER A 51 -3.55 -0.11 14.85
N GLY A 52 -2.77 0.96 15.01
CA GLY A 52 -1.41 0.92 15.57
C GLY A 52 -0.36 0.31 14.63
N GLY A 53 -0.73 -0.05 13.40
CA GLY A 53 0.19 -0.52 12.37
C GLY A 53 0.93 0.62 11.66
N PRO A 54 1.97 0.29 10.86
CA PRO A 54 2.80 1.27 10.14
C PRO A 54 2.04 2.33 9.36
N ALA A 55 1.09 1.92 8.53
CA ALA A 55 0.31 2.84 7.71
C ALA A 55 -0.70 3.68 8.53
N ASP A 56 -1.27 3.11 9.61
CA ASP A 56 -2.15 3.86 10.52
C ASP A 56 -1.37 4.95 11.27
N GLN A 57 -0.16 4.64 11.72
CA GLN A 57 0.75 5.61 12.35
C GLN A 57 1.19 6.72 11.39
N ALA A 58 1.34 6.39 10.10
CA ALA A 58 1.62 7.36 9.04
C ALA A 58 0.39 8.19 8.62
N GLY A 59 -0.80 7.88 9.16
CA GLY A 59 -2.03 8.62 8.88
C GLY A 59 -2.71 8.22 7.56
N ILE A 60 -2.45 7.00 7.06
CA ILE A 60 -3.22 6.41 5.95
C ILE A 60 -4.63 6.07 6.44
N ILE A 61 -5.62 6.46 5.66
CA ILE A 61 -7.03 6.29 5.99
C ILE A 61 -7.60 5.13 5.17
N GLY A 62 -8.08 4.10 5.85
CA GLY A 62 -8.85 3.03 5.21
C GLY A 62 -10.27 3.46 4.88
N SER A 63 -10.90 2.73 3.97
CA SER A 63 -12.28 2.97 3.62
C SER A 63 -13.25 2.80 4.79
N ARG A 64 -14.38 3.49 4.70
CA ARG A 64 -15.45 3.37 5.70
C ARG A 64 -16.19 2.05 5.52
N ALA A 65 -17.08 1.73 6.46
CA ALA A 65 -17.86 0.49 6.44
C ALA A 65 -18.75 0.31 5.19
N ASP A 66 -19.10 1.41 4.50
CA ASP A 66 -19.85 1.40 3.25
C ASP A 66 -18.97 1.21 2.00
N GLY A 67 -17.64 1.11 2.17
CA GLY A 67 -16.67 0.94 1.10
C GLY A 67 -16.15 2.25 0.50
N PHE A 68 -16.73 3.40 0.86
CA PHE A 68 -16.38 4.70 0.28
C PHE A 68 -15.42 5.49 1.16
N GLY A 69 -14.71 6.43 0.51
CA GLY A 69 -13.70 7.27 1.14
C GLY A 69 -12.43 6.49 1.52
N GLY A 70 -11.49 7.19 2.14
CA GLY A 70 -10.16 6.68 2.44
C GLY A 70 -9.17 7.01 1.32
N ASP A 71 -8.05 6.29 1.33
CA ASP A 71 -6.92 6.56 0.47
C ASP A 71 -6.83 5.58 -0.70
N LEU A 72 -6.48 6.11 -1.88
CA LEU A 72 -6.04 5.34 -3.03
C LEU A 72 -4.53 5.55 -3.21
N ILE A 73 -3.72 4.51 -3.01
CA ILE A 73 -2.27 4.63 -3.19
C ILE A 73 -1.96 4.63 -4.68
N ILE A 74 -1.32 5.69 -5.17
CA ILE A 74 -0.99 5.89 -6.59
C ILE A 74 0.52 5.86 -6.87
N ALA A 75 1.36 6.08 -5.86
CA ALA A 75 2.80 5.92 -5.99
C ALA A 75 3.47 5.56 -4.66
N LEU A 76 4.63 4.87 -4.74
CA LEU A 76 5.55 4.62 -3.63
C LEU A 76 6.97 5.03 -4.05
N ASP A 77 7.64 5.91 -3.30
CA ASP A 77 8.94 6.51 -3.61
C ASP A 77 9.01 7.04 -5.06
N GLY A 78 7.94 7.71 -5.49
CA GLY A 78 7.79 8.22 -6.86
C GLY A 78 7.58 7.15 -7.94
N GLN A 79 7.55 5.86 -7.59
CA GLN A 79 7.21 4.78 -8.52
C GLN A 79 5.69 4.64 -8.63
N PRO A 80 5.10 4.76 -9.85
CA PRO A 80 3.66 4.61 -10.03
C PRO A 80 3.18 3.21 -9.65
N ILE A 81 2.08 3.14 -8.91
CA ILE A 81 1.41 1.90 -8.51
C ILE A 81 0.11 1.78 -9.29
N LYS A 82 -0.02 0.77 -10.15
CA LYS A 82 -1.24 0.59 -10.95
C LYS A 82 -2.30 -0.23 -10.26
N ASP A 83 -1.88 -1.17 -9.44
CA ASP A 83 -2.75 -2.10 -8.73
C ASP A 83 -2.05 -2.64 -7.48
N PHE A 84 -2.70 -3.58 -6.81
CA PHE A 84 -2.15 -4.24 -5.65
C PHE A 84 -0.90 -5.09 -5.96
N ASP A 85 -0.81 -5.67 -7.15
CA ASP A 85 0.33 -6.52 -7.52
C ASP A 85 1.60 -5.68 -7.72
N ASP A 86 1.48 -4.50 -8.32
CA ASP A 86 2.56 -3.51 -8.41
C ASP A 86 3.04 -3.06 -7.02
N LEU A 87 2.10 -2.79 -6.10
CA LEU A 87 2.43 -2.42 -4.72
C LEU A 87 3.19 -3.55 -4.02
N ASN A 88 2.72 -4.79 -4.16
CA ASN A 88 3.37 -5.95 -3.55
C ASN A 88 4.75 -6.20 -4.16
N ALA A 89 4.89 -6.04 -5.48
CA ALA A 89 6.18 -6.13 -6.16
C ALA A 89 7.15 -5.05 -5.67
N PHE A 90 6.68 -3.81 -5.52
CA PHE A 90 7.48 -2.73 -4.95
C PHE A 90 8.00 -3.11 -3.56
N LEU A 91 7.11 -3.56 -2.68
CA LEU A 91 7.49 -3.95 -1.32
C LEU A 91 8.53 -5.07 -1.31
N VAL A 92 8.34 -6.12 -2.12
CA VAL A 92 9.24 -7.29 -2.14
C VAL A 92 10.62 -6.97 -2.73
N PHE A 93 10.68 -6.14 -3.76
CA PHE A 93 11.93 -5.93 -4.51
C PHE A 93 12.68 -4.66 -4.15
N ASN A 94 11.99 -3.65 -3.60
CA ASN A 94 12.55 -2.32 -3.39
C ASN A 94 12.50 -1.85 -1.93
N SER A 95 12.03 -2.67 -1.00
CA SER A 95 11.90 -2.25 0.40
C SER A 95 12.25 -3.34 1.41
N LYS A 96 12.56 -2.93 2.63
CA LYS A 96 12.88 -3.80 3.77
C LYS A 96 12.18 -3.31 5.03
N PRO A 97 11.95 -4.21 6.00
CA PRO A 97 11.51 -3.79 7.33
C PRO A 97 12.45 -2.72 7.92
N GLY A 98 11.87 -1.63 8.42
CA GLY A 98 12.58 -0.47 8.97
C GLY A 98 12.85 0.66 7.96
N ASP A 99 12.64 0.43 6.66
CA ASP A 99 12.77 1.51 5.66
C ASP A 99 11.65 2.53 5.82
N VAL A 100 11.96 3.80 5.53
CA VAL A 100 10.96 4.86 5.40
C VAL A 100 10.69 5.04 3.92
N ILE A 101 9.43 4.84 3.52
CA ILE A 101 8.98 5.02 2.13
C ILE A 101 7.99 6.17 2.04
N GLU A 102 8.04 6.91 0.94
CA GLU A 102 7.10 7.96 0.61
C GLU A 102 5.90 7.35 -0.14
N ALA A 103 4.70 7.46 0.43
CA ALA A 103 3.46 7.02 -0.20
C ALA A 103 2.67 8.22 -0.70
N THR A 104 2.48 8.31 -2.01
CA THR A 104 1.55 9.27 -2.62
C THR A 104 0.18 8.62 -2.74
N VAL A 105 -0.80 9.23 -2.09
CA VAL A 105 -2.18 8.77 -2.08
C VAL A 105 -3.12 9.83 -2.63
N LEU A 106 -4.20 9.39 -3.26
CA LEU A 106 -5.33 10.23 -3.58
C LEU A 106 -6.35 10.15 -2.45
N ARG A 107 -6.60 11.27 -1.78
CA ARG A 107 -7.56 11.43 -0.69
C ARG A 107 -8.55 12.52 -1.06
N ASP A 108 -9.82 12.18 -1.13
CA ASP A 108 -10.90 13.10 -1.56
C ASP A 108 -10.57 13.84 -2.88
N GLY A 109 -9.95 13.12 -3.83
CA GLY A 109 -9.55 13.66 -5.13
C GLY A 109 -8.30 14.55 -5.12
N LYS A 110 -7.57 14.65 -4.00
CA LYS A 110 -6.33 15.41 -3.88
C LYS A 110 -5.16 14.49 -3.57
N GLU A 111 -4.00 14.79 -4.16
CA GLU A 111 -2.77 14.09 -3.83
C GLU A 111 -2.27 14.51 -2.45
N VAL A 112 -1.94 13.52 -1.64
CA VAL A 112 -1.35 13.65 -0.31
C VAL A 112 -0.16 12.71 -0.25
N THR A 113 0.98 13.22 0.22
CA THR A 113 2.20 12.45 0.36
C THR A 113 2.46 12.18 1.84
N LEU A 114 2.69 10.92 2.20
CA LEU A 114 2.86 10.46 3.57
C LEU A 114 4.10 9.58 3.69
N GLU A 115 4.92 9.81 4.71
CA GLU A 115 6.07 8.94 4.99
C GLU A 115 5.64 7.77 5.88
N ILE A 116 5.93 6.54 5.45
CA ILE A 116 5.57 5.32 6.16
C ILE A 116 6.85 4.57 6.54
N THR A 117 7.03 4.30 7.83
CA THR A 117 8.10 3.42 8.30
C THR A 117 7.64 1.97 8.26
N LEU A 118 8.24 1.14 7.41
CA LEU A 118 7.83 -0.24 7.19
C LEU A 118 8.07 -1.12 8.43
N GLY A 119 7.05 -1.89 8.80
CA GLY A 119 7.17 -2.91 9.84
C GLY A 119 7.76 -4.21 9.31
N ALA A 120 8.16 -5.10 10.22
CA ALA A 120 8.42 -6.50 9.90
C ALA A 120 7.12 -7.29 10.04
N ARG A 121 6.76 -8.08 9.03
CA ARG A 121 5.66 -9.04 9.17
C ARG A 121 6.08 -10.12 10.18
N PRO A 122 5.31 -10.32 11.28
CA PRO A 122 5.61 -11.36 12.26
C PRO A 122 5.38 -12.77 11.71
#